data_AF-A0A6J4GP57-F1
#
_entry.id   AF-A0A6J4GP57-F1
#
_cell.length_a   1.000
_cell.length_b   1.000
_cell.length_c   1.000
_cell.angle_alpha   90.00
_cell.angle_beta   90.00
_cell.angle_gamma   90.00
#
_symmetry.space_group_name_H-M   'P 1'
#
loop_
_entity.id
_entity.type
_entity.pdbx_description
1 polymer ?
#
loop_
_entity_poly.entity_id
_entity_poly.type
_entity_poly.pdbx_seq_one_letter_code
_entity_poly.pdbx_strand_id
1 'polypeptide(L)' 'MLANHRVRKAVREMNLYDFIDFVANDFYNFLLFYTYLDQKIPFIENEISIYKDGGFPCGWRGNFPNGSFVVFSSCFIP' A
#
# COMPACT_ATOMS: atom_id res chain seq x y z
N MET A 1 1.15 10.44 -9.43
CA MET A 1 2.34 9.78 -10.00
C MET A 1 3.63 10.43 -9.48
N LEU A 2 4.73 9.67 -9.47
CA LEU A 2 6.03 9.88 -8.80
C LEU A 2 6.05 9.45 -7.33
N ALA A 3 6.20 8.14 -7.11
CA ALA A 3 6.91 7.66 -5.94
C ALA A 3 8.21 8.46 -5.78
N ASN A 4 8.39 9.05 -4.59
CA ASN A 4 9.56 9.85 -4.25
C ASN A 4 10.83 9.04 -4.63
N HIS A 5 11.90 9.67 -5.13
CA HIS A 5 13.11 8.96 -5.59
C HIS A 5 13.60 7.92 -4.57
N ARG A 6 13.45 8.23 -3.27
CA ARG A 6 13.74 7.34 -2.14
C ARG A 6 12.88 6.08 -2.11
N VAL A 7 11.58 6.18 -2.39
CA VAL A 7 10.64 5.06 -2.41
C VAL A 7 10.92 4.15 -3.61
N ARG A 8 11.22 4.74 -4.79
CA ARG A 8 11.62 3.96 -5.98
C ARG A 8 12.91 3.18 -5.75
N LYS A 9 13.87 3.79 -5.04
CA LYS A 9 15.12 3.13 -4.66
C LYS A 9 14.87 1.99 -3.67
N ALA A 10 14.11 2.26 -2.60
CA ALA A 10 13.77 1.25 -1.60
C ALA A 10 13.03 0.04 -2.21
N VAL A 11 12.04 0.27 -3.07
CA VAL A 11 11.31 -0.82 -3.76
C VAL A 11 12.24 -1.60 -4.72
N ARG A 12 13.20 -0.95 -5.38
CA ARG A 12 14.16 -1.62 -6.28
C ARG A 12 15.20 -2.44 -5.55
N GLU A 13 15.55 -2.05 -4.33
CA GLU A 13 16.55 -2.71 -3.49
C GLU A 13 15.90 -3.71 -2.52
N MET A 14 14.57 -3.70 -2.40
CA MET A 14 13.80 -4.63 -1.58
C MET A 14 13.98 -6.05 -2.11
N ASN A 15 14.37 -6.96 -1.22
CA ASN A 15 14.47 -8.37 -1.59
C ASN A 15 13.06 -9.00 -1.64
N LEU A 16 12.96 -10.15 -2.29
CA LEU A 16 11.67 -10.82 -2.49
C LEU A 16 10.96 -11.18 -1.17
N TYR A 17 11.71 -11.57 -0.13
CA TYR A 17 11.12 -11.93 1.16
C TYR A 17 10.57 -10.71 1.88
N ASP A 18 11.32 -9.60 1.93
CA ASP A 18 10.84 -8.35 2.50
C ASP A 18 9.55 -7.90 1.81
N PHE A 19 9.50 -8.00 0.47
CA PHE A 19 8.31 -7.65 -0.31
C PHE A 19 7.11 -8.55 0.04
N ILE A 20 7.33 -9.87 0.12
CA ILE A 20 6.29 -10.82 0.52
C ILE A 20 5.79 -10.50 1.93
N ASP A 21 6.69 -10.19 2.87
CA ASP A 21 6.33 -9.86 4.25
C ASP A 21 5.49 -8.58 4.33
N PHE A 22 5.81 -7.54 3.55
CA PHE A 22 4.98 -6.33 3.46
C PHE A 22 3.57 -6.67 2.96
N VAL A 23 3.47 -7.37 1.84
CA VAL A 23 2.17 -7.74 1.26
C VAL A 23 1.38 -8.63 2.22
N ALA A 24 2.01 -9.64 2.82
CA ALA A 24 1.34 -10.52 3.77
C ALA A 24 0.80 -9.75 4.97
N ASN A 25 1.58 -8.81 5.50
CA ASN A 25 1.16 -7.97 6.62
C ASN A 25 -0.08 -7.12 6.29
N ASP A 26 -0.15 -6.53 5.10
CA ASP A 26 -1.33 -5.77 4.66
C ASP A 26 -2.58 -6.67 4.63
N PHE A 27 -2.46 -7.88 4.07
CA PHE A 27 -3.57 -8.83 4.00
C PHE A 27 -4.01 -9.35 5.37
N TYR A 28 -3.07 -9.53 6.31
CA TYR A 28 -3.42 -9.85 7.70
C TYR A 28 -4.18 -8.71 8.36
N ASN A 29 -3.78 -7.45 8.10
CA ASN A 29 -4.52 -6.29 8.59
C ASN A 29 -5.92 -6.24 7.98
N PHE A 30 -6.07 -6.47 6.68
CA PHE A 30 -7.39 -6.52 6.03
C PHE A 30 -8.29 -7.55 6.70
N LEU A 31 -7.78 -8.76 6.92
CA LEU A 31 -8.51 -9.83 7.60
C LEU A 31 -8.91 -9.41 9.02
N LEU A 32 -7.97 -8.86 9.79
CA LEU A 32 -8.22 -8.42 11.16
C LEU A 32 -9.31 -7.34 11.22
N PHE A 33 -9.20 -6.32 10.36
CA PHE A 33 -10.18 -5.23 10.34
C PHE A 33 -11.55 -5.68 9.86
N TYR A 34 -11.64 -6.54 8.84
CA TYR A 34 -12.92 -7.06 8.36
C TYR A 34 -13.57 -8.08 9.28
N THR A 35 -12.79 -8.82 10.07
CA THR A 35 -13.32 -9.85 10.97
C THR A 35 -13.75 -9.28 12.31
N TYR A 36 -13.03 -8.28 12.82
CA TYR A 36 -13.17 -7.84 14.21
C TYR A 36 -13.66 -6.39 14.38
N LEU A 37 -13.78 -5.60 13.32
CA LEU A 37 -14.38 -4.27 13.39
C LEU A 37 -15.67 -4.19 12.56
N ASP A 38 -16.72 -3.65 13.17
CA ASP A 38 -17.99 -3.38 12.49
C ASP A 38 -17.96 -2.11 11.61
N GLN A 39 -16.84 -1.38 11.62
CA GLN A 39 -16.67 -0.15 10.85
C GLN A 39 -15.62 -0.32 9.75
N LYS A 40 -15.92 0.22 8.58
CA LYS A 40 -14.94 0.37 7.50
C LYS A 40 -13.95 1.48 7.83
N ILE A 41 -12.66 1.15 7.87
CA ILE A 41 -11.60 2.13 8.06
C ILE A 41 -11.17 2.68 6.68
N PRO A 42 -11.31 4.00 6.41
CA PRO A 42 -10.98 4.56 5.09
C PRO A 42 -9.56 4.28 4.62
N PHE A 43 -8.59 4.23 5.54
CA PHE A 43 -7.21 3.85 5.22
C PHE A 43 -7.12 2.45 4.60
N ILE A 44 -7.78 1.47 5.21
CA ILE A 44 -7.81 0.07 4.77
C ILE A 44 -8.56 -0.09 3.45
N GLU A 45 -9.71 0.59 3.29
CA GLU A 45 -10.46 0.56 2.04
C GLU A 45 -9.64 1.11 0.86
N ASN A 46 -8.90 2.19 1.09
CA ASN A 46 -8.03 2.78 0.07
C ASN A 46 -6.85 1.86 -0.28
N GLU A 47 -6.26 1.19 0.71
CA GLU A 47 -5.17 0.23 0.51
C GLU A 47 -5.62 -0.99 -0.32
N ILE A 48 -6.80 -1.54 0.00
CA ILE A 48 -7.43 -2.63 -0.78
C ILE A 48 -7.71 -2.19 -2.22
N SER A 49 -8.18 -0.97 -2.44
CA SER A 49 -8.42 -0.45 -3.80
C SER A 49 -7.14 -0.41 -4.62
N ILE A 50 -6.03 0.02 -4.02
CA ILE A 50 -4.72 0.08 -4.69
C ILE A 50 -4.30 -1.31 -5.16
N TYR A 51 -4.43 -2.33 -4.31
CA TYR A 51 -4.14 -3.71 -4.70
C TYR A 51 -5.06 -4.23 -5.81
N LYS A 52 -6.37 -3.90 -5.76
CA LYS A 52 -7.33 -4.27 -6.82
C LYS A 52 -6.99 -3.65 -8.17
N ASP A 53 -6.43 -2.45 -8.17
CA ASP A 53 -6.00 -1.74 -9.38
C ASP A 53 -4.60 -2.17 -9.86
N GLY A 54 -3.98 -3.17 -9.21
CA GLY A 54 -2.64 -3.68 -9.57
C GLY A 54 -1.49 -2.79 -9.10
N GLY A 55 -1.74 -1.89 -8.16
CA GLY A 55 -0.73 -1.09 -7.48
C GLY A 55 -0.23 -1.73 -6.20
N PHE A 56 0.93 -1.28 -5.74
CA PHE A 56 1.52 -1.62 -4.44
C PHE A 56 1.64 -0.36 -3.57
N PRO A 57 0.96 -0.29 -2.41
CA PRO A 57 1.03 0.85 -1.50
C PRO A 57 2.37 0.83 -0.74
N CYS A 58 3.35 1.60 -1.23
CA CYS A 58 4.74 1.55 -0.74
C CYS A 58 5.14 2.77 0.11
N GLY A 59 4.17 3.53 0.63
CA GLY A 59 4.44 4.65 1.53
C GLY A 59 3.31 5.67 1.62
N TRP A 60 3.57 6.77 2.34
CA TRP A 60 2.62 7.85 2.59
C TRP A 60 3.24 9.21 2.26
N ARG A 61 2.47 10.08 1.61
CA ARG A 61 2.85 11.46 1.31
C ARG A 61 1.98 12.43 2.12
N GLY A 62 2.61 13.35 2.82
CA GLY A 62 1.94 14.33 3.69
C GLY A 62 1.76 13.79 5.11
N ASN A 63 0.93 14.46 5.89
CA ASN A 63 0.70 14.13 7.30
C ASN A 63 -0.52 13.22 7.43
N PHE A 64 -0.36 12.08 8.10
CA PHE A 64 -1.49 11.23 8.44
C PHE A 64 -2.48 11.97 9.38
N PRO A 65 -3.81 11.82 9.22
CA PRO A 65 -4.53 11.02 8.21
C PRO A 65 -4.82 11.76 6.89
N ASN A 66 -4.44 13.03 6.77
CA ASN A 66 -4.78 13.91 5.63
C ASN A 66 -3.84 13.79 4.42
N GLY A 67 -2.94 12.80 4.42
CA GLY A 67 -2.04 12.52 3.32
C GLY A 67 -2.63 11.54 2.31
N SER A 68 -1.77 11.02 1.45
CA SER A 68 -2.15 10.07 0.40
C SER A 68 -1.13 8.93 0.28
N PHE A 69 -1.59 7.74 -0.10
CA PHE A 69 -0.69 6.65 -0.45
C PHE A 69 0.27 7.03 -1.58
N VAL A 70 1.51 6.58 -1.44
CA VAL A 70 2.48 6.51 -2.52
C VAL A 70 2.38 5.12 -3.12
N VAL A 71 1.94 5.04 -4.37
CA VAL A 71 1.71 3.77 -5.06
C VAL A 71 2.84 3.50 -6.06
N PHE A 72 3.39 2.29 -6.02
CA PHE A 72 4.23 1.74 -7.07
C PHE A 72 3.35 0.90 -8.00
N SER A 73 3.42 1.14 -9.31
CA SER A 73 2.77 0.32 -10.31
C SER A 73 3.77 0.03 -11.45
N SER A 74 3.81 -1.21 -11.91
CA SER A 74 4.57 -1.63 -13.10
C SER A 74 3.79 -1.40 -14.40
N CYS A 75 2.46 -1.31 -14.31
CA CYS A 75 1.58 -0.92 -15.42
C CYS A 75 1.31 0.59 -15.42
N PHE A 76 1.44 1.20 -16.59
CA PHE A 76 0.91 2.52 -16.87
C PHE A 76 -0.62 2.39 -16.90
N ILE A 77 -1.27 2.72 -15.80
CA ILE A 77 -2.73 2.89 -15.78
C ILE A 77 -2.96 4.29 -16.37
N PRO A 78 -3.59 4.42 -17.55
CA PRO A 78 -3.83 5.72 -18.19
C PRO A 78 -4.69 6.65 -17.32
#